data_AF-A0A3M2D8G5-F1
#
_entry.id   AF-A0A3M2D8G5-F1
#
_cell.length_a   1.000
_cell.length_b   1.000
_cell.length_c   1.000
_cell.angle_alpha   90.00
_cell.angle_beta   90.00
_cell.angle_gamma   90.00
#
_symmetry.space_group_name_H-M   'P 1'
#
loop_
_entity.id
_entity.type
_entity.pdbx_description
1 polymer ?
#
loop_
_entity_poly.entity_id
_entity_poly.type
_entity_poly.pdbx_seq_one_letter_code
_entity_poly.pdbx_strand_id
1 'polypeptide(L)' 'LHVLADDPSTTRDIPKFCRFMSHELLRAETDSLPYQYWIRKGGA' A
#
# COMPACT_ATOMS: atom_id res chain seq x y z
N LEU A 1 -6.29 -5.54 4.67
CA LEU A 1 -6.84 -4.41 3.88
C LEU A 1 -6.35 -4.54 2.45
N HIS A 2 -7.22 -4.35 1.47
CA HIS A 2 -6.87 -4.35 0.05
C HIS A 2 -7.22 -2.98 -0.54
N VAL A 3 -6.25 -2.32 -1.18
CA VAL A 3 -6.37 -0.98 -1.74
C VAL A 3 -6.09 -1.04 -3.23
N LEU A 4 -7.00 -0.46 -4.03
CA LEU A 4 -6.83 -0.24 -5.46
C LEU A 4 -6.60 1.26 -5.69
N ALA A 5 -5.62 1.61 -6.51
CA ALA A 5 -5.31 3.00 -6.83
C ALA A 5 -4.88 3.16 -8.29
N ASP A 6 -5.22 4.30 -8.88
CA ASP A 6 -4.78 4.69 -10.22
C ASP A 6 -3.79 5.87 -10.22
N ASP A 7 -3.65 6.57 -9.08
CA ASP A 7 -2.70 7.65 -8.90
C ASP A 7 -1.26 7.12 -8.72
N PRO A 8 -0.29 7.53 -9.56
CA PRO A 8 1.13 7.17 -9.43
C PRO A 8 1.77 7.57 -8.10
N SER A 9 1.24 8.57 -7.39
CA SER A 9 1.75 8.98 -6.08
C SER A 9 1.73 7.83 -5.05
N THR A 10 0.75 6.93 -5.18
CA THR A 10 0.51 5.82 -4.24
C THR A 10 1.65 4.83 -4.16
N THR A 11 2.44 4.68 -5.23
CA THR A 11 3.64 3.82 -5.28
C THR A 11 4.69 4.20 -4.24
N ARG A 12 4.74 5.47 -3.86
CA ARG A 12 5.63 6.00 -2.83
C ARG A 12 4.93 6.20 -1.50
N ASP A 13 3.67 6.61 -1.52
CA ASP A 13 2.96 7.06 -0.33
C ASP A 13 2.41 5.89 0.48
N ILE A 14 1.97 4.78 -0.15
CA ILE A 14 1.49 3.60 0.58
C ILE A 14 2.61 2.89 1.37
N PRO A 15 3.81 2.65 0.83
CA PRO A 15 4.92 2.09 1.63
C PRO A 15 5.30 2.99 2.82
N LYS A 16 5.33 4.31 2.62
CA LYS A 16 5.58 5.29 3.70
C LYS A 16 4.50 5.23 4.76
N PHE A 17 3.23 5.27 4.35
CA PHE A 17 2.07 5.14 5.22
C PHE A 17 2.18 3.88 6.09
N CYS A 18 2.49 2.73 5.49
CA CYS A 18 2.65 1.49 6.23
C CYS A 18 3.75 1.60 7.29
N ARG A 19 4.93 2.10 6.90
CA ARG A 19 6.06 2.30 7.83
C ARG A 19 5.73 3.23 8.99
N PHE A 20 5.07 4.37 8.72
CA PHE A 20 4.75 5.37 9.75
C PHE A 20 3.64 4.91 10.70
N MET A 21 2.62 4.22 10.18
CA MET A 21 1.47 3.75 10.98
C MET A 21 1.72 2.39 11.64
N SER A 22 2.95 1.86 11.58
CA SER A 22 3.28 0.50 12.02
C SER A 22 2.37 -0.56 11.40
N HIS A 23 1.98 -0.36 10.14
CA HIS A 23 1.32 -1.38 9.33
C HIS A 23 2.35 -2.08 8.47
N GLU A 24 1.99 -3.25 7.96
CA GLU A 24 2.84 -4.04 7.10
C GLU A 24 2.24 -4.11 5.70
N LEU A 25 3.08 -3.79 4.71
CA LEU A 25 2.76 -3.96 3.31
C LEU A 25 3.10 -5.39 2.91
N LEU A 26 2.07 -6.23 2.73
CA LEU A 26 2.23 -7.64 2.38
C LEU A 26 2.54 -7.85 0.90
N ARG A 27 1.93 -7.03 0.04
CA ARG A 27 2.10 -7.09 -1.41
C ARG A 27 1.80 -5.73 -2.02
N ALA A 28 2.55 -5.36 -3.06
CA ALA A 28 2.27 -4.24 -3.94
C ALA A 28 2.47 -4.71 -5.38
N GLU A 29 1.46 -4.47 -6.22
CA GLU A 29 1.51 -4.70 -7.66
C GLU A 29 1.37 -3.33 -8.33
N THR A 30 2.50 -2.80 -8.84
CA THR A 30 2.58 -1.43 -9.39
C THR A 30 2.99 -1.39 -10.86
N ASP A 31 3.06 -2.54 -11.53
CA ASP A 31 3.51 -2.64 -12.93
C ASP A 31 2.41 -2.28 -13.93
N SER A 32 1.15 -2.38 -13.51
CA SER A 32 -0.02 -2.08 -14.33
C SER A 32 -1.12 -1.44 -13.50
N LEU A 33 -1.91 -0.58 -14.14
CA LEU A 33 -3.10 0.01 -13.53
C LEU A 33 -4.28 -0.98 -13.52
N PRO A 34 -5.13 -0.96 -12.48
CA PRO A 34 -4.94 -0.22 -11.23
C PRO A 34 -3.86 -0.88 -10.36
N TYR A 35 -3.08 -0.06 -9.66
CA TYR A 35 -2.14 -0.54 -8.66
C TYR A 35 -2.89 -1.23 -7.52
N GLN A 36 -2.30 -2.30 -7.00
CA GLN A 36 -2.93 -3.10 -5.95
C GLN A 36 -2.00 -3.23 -4.75
N TYR A 37 -2.53 -2.99 -3.54
CA TYR A 37 -1.78 -3.05 -2.31
C TYR A 37 -2.52 -3.86 -1.24
N TRP A 38 -1.85 -4.85 -0.67
CA TRP A 38 -2.36 -5.64 0.45
C TRP A 38 -1.64 -5.23 1.71
N ILE A 39 -2.39 -4.67 2.65
CA ILE A 39 -1.86 -4.11 3.89
C ILE A 39 -2.41 -4.90 5.08
N ARG A 40 -1.52 -5.40 5.93
CA ARG A 40 -1.84 -5.90 7.27
C ARG A 40 -1.77 -4.73 8.24
N LYS A 41 -2.92 -4.38 8.82
CA LYS A 41 -2.99 -3.36 9.86
C LYS A 41 -2.19 -3.86 11.07
N GLY A 42 -1.18 -3.10 11.48
CA GLY A 42 -0.45 -3.32 12.73
C GLY A 42 -0.83 -2.26 13.77
N GLY A 43 -0.60 -2.59 15.04
CA GLY A 43 -1.14 -1.85 16.19
C GLY A 43 -2.56 -2.31 16.52
N ALA A 44 -2.64 -3.28 17.43
CA ALA A 44 -3.78 -3.44 18.33
C ALA A 44 -3.36 -2.90 19.69
#